data_AF-A0A2M8NHV5-F1
#
_entry.id   AF-A0A2M8NHV5-F1
#
_cell.length_a   1.000
_cell.length_b   1.000
_cell.length_c   1.000
_cell.angle_alpha   90.00
_cell.angle_beta   90.00
_cell.angle_gamma   90.00
#
_symmetry.space_group_name_H-M   'P 1'
#
loop_
_entity.id
_entity.type
_entity.pdbx_description
1 polymer ?
#
loop_
_entity_poly.entity_id
_entity_poly.type
_entity_poly.pdbx_seq_one_letter_code
_entity_poly.pdbx_strand_id
1 'polypeptide(L)'
;MRWAGLSAADVRTVEALFDQQMWCWGCDVRRGEGNLLLEYGGKRLPPAEPRLRSGYRFAVDPAYALTLWGWGLWVAAEGLGSLFMRRARFEIVWCASAHLAPRAWCERDLAGLLVISKLPDKRARRLLHTAFTWIADYESWIADRFGCSYRALTLAAYPQRGRCKNLLTADRIALAWRELGEKIRLSVFNQLEK
;
A
#
# COMPACT_ATOMS: atom_id res chain seq x y z
N MET A 1 4.79 17.84 -7.94
CA MET A 1 4.17 16.79 -8.78
C MET A 1 2.81 16.45 -8.18
N ARG A 2 1.69 16.65 -8.88
CA ARG A 2 0.36 16.23 -8.40
C ARG A 2 0.14 14.78 -8.84
N TRP A 3 -0.06 13.86 -7.89
CA TRP A 3 -0.33 12.46 -8.19
C TRP A 3 -1.84 12.20 -8.11
N ALA A 4 -2.47 11.73 -9.17
CA ALA A 4 -3.81 11.15 -9.14
C ALA A 4 -4.91 12.00 -8.47
N GLY A 5 -4.81 13.34 -8.54
CA GLY A 5 -5.74 14.26 -7.87
C GLY A 5 -5.34 14.68 -6.46
N LEU A 6 -4.25 14.13 -5.92
CA LEU A 6 -3.66 14.51 -4.64
C LEU A 6 -2.84 15.81 -4.77
N SER A 7 -2.99 16.67 -3.76
CA SER A 7 -2.13 17.83 -3.58
C SER A 7 -0.71 17.41 -3.16
N ALA A 8 0.25 18.34 -3.21
CA ALA A 8 1.59 18.08 -2.69
C ALA A 8 1.60 17.77 -1.17
N ALA A 9 0.64 18.30 -0.42
CA ALA A 9 0.48 18.00 1.00
C ALA A 9 -0.07 16.59 1.21
N ASP A 10 -1.02 16.16 0.38
CA ASP A 10 -1.54 14.79 0.42
C ASP A 10 -0.45 13.78 0.07
N VAL A 11 0.39 14.05 -0.94
CA VAL A 11 1.51 13.15 -1.30
C VAL A 11 2.48 12.98 -0.12
N ARG A 12 2.83 14.06 0.59
CA ARG A 12 3.66 13.97 1.81
C ARG A 12 2.97 13.19 2.93
N THR A 13 1.65 13.30 3.02
CA THR A 13 0.85 12.54 3.99
C THR A 13 0.87 11.05 3.65
N VAL A 14 0.66 10.69 2.37
CA VAL A 14 0.76 9.31 1.89
C VAL A 14 2.15 8.75 2.16
N GLU A 15 3.22 9.49 1.87
CA GLU A 15 4.59 9.04 2.12
C GLU A 15 4.81 8.69 3.60
N ALA A 16 4.47 9.59 4.51
CA ALA A 16 4.64 9.38 5.95
C ALA A 16 3.76 8.22 6.46
N LEU A 17 2.51 8.16 6.00
CA LEU A 17 1.56 7.13 6.41
C LEU A 17 1.95 5.76 5.85
N PHE A 18 2.49 5.70 4.63
CA PHE A 18 2.95 4.45 4.03
C PHE A 18 4.18 3.89 4.75
N ASP A 19 5.14 4.73 5.13
CA ASP A 19 6.30 4.27 5.91
C ASP A 19 5.88 3.74 7.30
N GLN A 20 4.94 4.42 7.96
CA GLN A 20 4.29 3.94 9.19
C GLN A 20 3.56 2.60 8.96
N GLN A 21 2.81 2.47 7.88
CA GLN A 21 2.07 1.24 7.53
C GLN A 21 3.02 0.06 7.27
N MET A 22 4.13 0.31 6.57
CA MET A 22 5.17 -0.69 6.31
C MET A 22 5.80 -1.22 7.60
N TRP A 23 5.96 -0.37 8.61
CA TRP A 23 6.36 -0.81 9.96
C TRP A 23 5.30 -1.72 10.60
N CYS A 24 4.04 -1.28 10.56
CA CYS A 24 2.91 -2.01 11.13
C CYS A 24 2.81 -3.42 10.55
N TRP A 25 2.77 -3.56 9.22
CA TRP A 25 2.79 -4.88 8.57
C TRP A 25 4.01 -5.72 8.93
N GLY A 26 5.16 -5.09 9.12
CA GLY A 26 6.36 -5.77 9.59
C GLY A 26 6.15 -6.41 10.97
N CYS A 27 5.52 -5.71 11.89
CA CYS A 27 5.18 -6.22 13.22
C CYS A 27 4.11 -7.31 13.15
N ASP A 28 3.07 -7.09 12.34
CA ASP A 28 1.97 -8.02 12.08
C ASP A 28 2.46 -9.38 11.54
N VAL A 29 3.54 -9.38 10.76
CA VAL A 29 4.21 -10.59 10.24
C VAL A 29 5.10 -11.28 11.28
N ARG A 30 5.75 -10.52 12.17
CA ARG A 30 6.70 -11.03 13.18
C ARG A 30 6.06 -11.41 14.51
N ARG A 31 4.76 -11.18 14.63
CA ARG A 31 3.97 -11.47 15.83
C ARG A 31 4.07 -12.96 16.20
N GLY A 32 4.28 -13.24 17.49
CA GLY A 32 4.54 -14.61 17.98
C GLY A 32 3.32 -15.51 17.91
N GLU A 33 2.13 -14.93 18.00
CA GLU A 33 0.83 -15.60 17.97
C GLU A 33 0.32 -15.90 16.55
N GLY A 34 1.10 -15.57 15.53
CA GLY A 34 0.75 -15.81 14.14
C GLY A 34 0.82 -14.56 13.27
N ASN A 35 0.76 -14.80 11.96
CA ASN A 35 0.94 -13.78 10.94
C ASN A 35 -0.42 -13.18 10.53
N LEU A 36 -0.66 -11.93 10.90
CA LEU A 36 -1.96 -11.28 10.67
C LEU A 36 -2.27 -11.04 9.19
N LEU A 37 -1.26 -10.92 8.33
CA LEU A 37 -1.48 -10.84 6.88
C LEU A 37 -2.06 -12.15 6.33
N LEU A 38 -1.64 -13.30 6.87
CA LEU A 38 -2.21 -14.59 6.49
C LEU A 38 -3.61 -14.77 7.08
N GLU A 39 -3.81 -14.37 8.34
CA GLU A 39 -5.11 -14.42 8.99
C GLU A 39 -6.15 -13.53 8.29
N TYR A 40 -5.74 -12.41 7.72
CA TYR A 40 -6.60 -11.52 6.92
C TYR A 40 -6.94 -12.07 5.52
N GLY A 41 -6.39 -13.22 5.13
CA GLY A 41 -6.66 -13.86 3.84
C GLY A 41 -5.52 -13.77 2.81
N GLY A 42 -4.34 -13.31 3.24
CA GLY A 42 -3.14 -13.28 2.40
C GLY A 42 -2.57 -14.67 2.15
N LYS A 43 -2.02 -14.87 0.96
CA LYS A 43 -1.23 -16.06 0.61
C LYS A 43 0.24 -15.70 0.62
N ARG A 44 1.04 -16.42 1.40
CA ARG A 44 2.50 -16.25 1.40
C ARG A 44 3.06 -16.70 0.05
N LEU A 45 3.86 -15.85 -0.57
CA LEU A 45 4.67 -16.20 -1.73
C LEU A 45 6.02 -16.74 -1.23
N PRO A 46 6.35 -18.02 -1.48
CA PRO A 46 7.60 -18.61 -1.03
C PRO A 46 8.76 -17.96 -1.80
N PRO A 47 9.75 -17.34 -1.12
CA PRO A 47 10.84 -16.69 -1.81
C PRO A 47 11.62 -17.68 -2.66
N ALA A 48 12.08 -17.25 -3.85
CA ALA A 48 12.94 -18.07 -4.70
C ALA A 48 14.26 -18.47 -4.03
N GLU A 49 14.70 -17.68 -3.03
CA GLU A 49 15.87 -17.99 -2.21
C GLU A 49 15.58 -17.72 -0.72
N PRO A 50 16.10 -18.54 0.22
CA PRO A 50 15.84 -18.36 1.66
C PRO A 50 16.23 -16.99 2.25
N ARG A 51 17.14 -16.26 1.59
CA ARG A 51 17.60 -14.93 2.03
C ARG A 51 16.66 -13.79 1.63
N LEU A 52 15.74 -14.04 0.70
CA LEU A 52 14.80 -13.03 0.22
C LEU A 52 13.58 -12.93 1.14
N ARG A 53 13.05 -11.72 1.29
CA ARG A 53 11.86 -11.48 2.12
C ARG A 53 10.64 -12.07 1.42
N SER A 54 9.79 -12.75 2.18
CA SER A 54 8.52 -13.26 1.65
C SER A 54 7.62 -12.14 1.15
N GLY A 55 6.91 -12.41 0.05
CA GLY A 55 5.79 -11.60 -0.39
C GLY A 55 4.47 -12.14 0.16
N TYR A 56 3.45 -11.29 0.24
CA TYR A 56 2.09 -11.67 0.64
C TYR A 56 1.12 -11.19 -0.42
N ARG A 57 0.37 -12.12 -1.02
CA ARG A 57 -0.57 -11.83 -2.10
C ARG A 57 -2.02 -11.93 -1.62
N PHE A 58 -2.82 -10.97 -2.04
CA PHE A 58 -4.25 -10.88 -1.74
C PHE A 58 -5.03 -10.80 -3.05
N ALA A 59 -6.19 -11.46 -3.08
CA ALA A 59 -7.26 -11.10 -4.01
C ALA A 59 -8.10 -10.05 -3.30
N VAL A 60 -8.04 -8.79 -3.75
CA VAL A 60 -8.80 -7.68 -3.14
C VAL A 60 -10.27 -7.83 -3.52
N ASP A 61 -10.52 -8.14 -4.79
CA ASP A 61 -11.79 -8.66 -5.32
C ASP A 61 -11.44 -9.56 -6.55
N PRO A 62 -12.42 -10.10 -7.31
CA PRO A 62 -12.12 -10.92 -8.49
C PRO A 62 -11.29 -10.24 -9.59
N ALA A 63 -11.29 -8.90 -9.65
CA ALA A 63 -10.60 -8.10 -10.65
C ALA A 63 -9.24 -7.56 -10.17
N TYR A 64 -9.02 -7.38 -8.86
CA TYR A 64 -7.78 -6.80 -8.33
C TYR A 64 -6.93 -7.79 -7.54
N ALA A 65 -5.63 -7.78 -7.83
CA ALA A 65 -4.61 -8.44 -7.04
C ALA A 65 -3.73 -7.40 -6.33
N LEU A 66 -3.35 -7.69 -5.08
CA LEU A 66 -2.42 -6.89 -4.30
C LEU A 66 -1.29 -7.77 -3.78
N THR A 67 -0.06 -7.26 -3.82
CA THR A 67 1.12 -7.95 -3.26
C THR A 67 1.91 -7.00 -2.37
N LEU A 68 2.24 -7.48 -1.17
CA LEU A 68 3.09 -6.78 -0.20
C LEU A 68 4.45 -7.46 -0.11
N TRP A 69 5.51 -6.65 -0.06
CA TRP A 69 6.86 -7.06 0.34
C TRP A 69 7.39 -6.11 1.40
N GLY A 70 8.49 -6.47 2.07
CA GLY A 70 9.18 -5.56 2.99
C GLY A 70 9.71 -4.26 2.36
N TRP A 71 9.68 -4.16 1.03
CA TRP A 71 10.19 -3.04 0.23
C TRP A 71 9.10 -2.28 -0.56
N GLY A 72 7.84 -2.70 -0.52
CA GLY A 72 6.75 -1.95 -1.17
C GLY A 72 5.44 -2.71 -1.32
N LEU A 73 4.49 -2.07 -2.02
CA LEU A 73 3.16 -2.58 -2.32
C LEU A 73 2.93 -2.52 -3.82
N TRP A 74 2.34 -3.56 -4.39
CA TRP A 74 1.90 -3.58 -5.78
C TRP A 74 0.42 -3.93 -5.86
N VAL A 75 -0.33 -3.22 -6.70
CA VAL A 75 -1.75 -3.47 -6.98
C VAL A 75 -1.95 -3.52 -8.49
N ALA A 76 -2.79 -4.43 -8.98
CA ALA A 76 -3.09 -4.54 -10.39
C ALA A 76 -4.47 -5.09 -10.68
N ALA A 77 -4.93 -4.81 -11.88
CA ALA A 77 -6.13 -5.38 -12.46
C ALA A 77 -6.00 -5.45 -13.97
N GLU A 78 -6.55 -6.51 -14.56
CA GLU A 78 -6.62 -6.66 -16.02
C GLU A 78 -7.33 -5.45 -16.65
N GLY A 79 -6.78 -4.96 -17.76
CA GLY A 79 -7.25 -3.74 -18.43
C GLY A 79 -6.88 -2.40 -17.75
N LEU A 80 -6.51 -2.40 -16.46
CA LEU A 80 -6.03 -1.19 -15.76
C LEU A 80 -4.50 -1.10 -15.68
N GLY A 81 -3.82 -2.23 -15.81
CA GLY A 81 -2.38 -2.34 -15.60
C GLY A 81 -2.05 -2.53 -14.11
N SER A 82 -0.95 -1.95 -13.64
CA SER A 82 -0.51 -2.05 -12.26
C SER A 82 0.08 -0.77 -11.71
N LEU A 83 0.17 -0.69 -10.39
CA LEU A 83 0.74 0.41 -9.63
C LEU A 83 1.62 -0.15 -8.52
N PHE A 84 2.85 0.33 -8.46
CA PHE A 84 3.82 0.00 -7.44
C PHE A 84 4.07 1.22 -6.53
N MET A 85 3.96 1.04 -5.22
CA MET A 85 4.35 2.02 -4.21
C MET A 85 5.64 1.55 -3.55
N ARG A 86 6.72 2.27 -3.85
CA ARG A 86 8.07 2.00 -3.34
C ARG A 86 8.21 2.52 -1.93
N ARG A 87 8.77 1.71 -1.03
CA ARG A 87 9.06 2.15 0.36
C ARG A 87 10.27 3.09 0.43
N ALA A 88 11.39 2.69 -0.14
CA ALA A 88 12.61 3.49 -0.11
C ALA A 88 12.53 4.62 -1.14
N ARG A 89 12.82 5.87 -0.75
CA ARG A 89 12.65 7.06 -1.62
C ARG A 89 11.24 7.07 -2.23
N PHE A 90 10.24 7.20 -1.36
CA PHE A 90 8.85 6.98 -1.67
C PHE A 90 8.46 7.46 -3.06
N GLU A 91 7.97 6.52 -3.87
CA GLU A 91 7.61 6.75 -5.26
C GLU A 91 6.42 5.87 -5.60
N ILE A 92 5.48 6.42 -6.34
CA ILE A 92 4.39 5.66 -6.96
C ILE A 92 4.73 5.53 -8.43
N VAL A 93 4.62 4.32 -8.98
CA VAL A 93 4.91 4.05 -10.39
C VAL A 93 3.77 3.24 -10.97
N TRP A 94 3.19 3.72 -12.08
CA TRP A 94 2.17 2.96 -12.81
C TRP A 94 2.81 2.20 -13.97
N CYS A 95 2.21 1.09 -14.38
CA CYS A 95 2.62 0.27 -15.50
C CYS A 95 1.42 -0.21 -16.29
N ALA A 96 1.55 -0.31 -17.62
CA ALA A 96 0.47 -0.81 -18.46
C ALA A 96 0.18 -2.31 -18.26
N SER A 97 1.18 -3.09 -17.83
CA SER A 97 1.01 -4.52 -17.53
C SER A 97 0.35 -4.72 -16.18
N ALA A 98 -0.69 -5.55 -16.15
CA ALA A 98 -1.34 -6.04 -14.93
C ALA A 98 -0.67 -7.29 -14.36
N HIS A 99 0.23 -7.92 -15.12
CA HIS A 99 0.92 -9.11 -14.65
C HIS A 99 2.17 -8.71 -13.87
N LEU A 100 2.17 -9.05 -12.58
CA LEU A 100 3.38 -9.07 -11.79
C LEU A 100 4.33 -10.09 -12.41
N ALA A 101 5.61 -9.74 -12.60
CA ALA A 101 6.59 -10.77 -12.94
C ALA A 101 6.53 -11.85 -11.86
N PRO A 102 6.28 -13.13 -12.20
CA PRO A 102 6.15 -14.22 -11.23
C PRO A 102 7.43 -14.47 -10.40
N ARG A 103 8.48 -13.67 -10.64
CA ARG A 103 9.81 -13.71 -10.02
C ARG A 103 10.22 -12.38 -9.38
N ALA A 104 9.29 -11.45 -9.14
CA ALA A 104 9.61 -10.20 -8.46
C ALA A 104 9.86 -10.44 -6.96
N TRP A 105 11.14 -10.53 -6.59
CA TRP A 105 11.60 -10.72 -5.21
C TRP A 105 12.35 -9.51 -4.66
N CYS A 106 12.89 -8.69 -5.55
CA CYS A 106 13.48 -7.42 -5.25
C CYS A 106 13.00 -6.34 -6.23
N GLU A 107 13.28 -5.10 -5.88
CA GLU A 107 12.90 -3.93 -6.66
C GLU A 107 13.49 -3.91 -8.08
N ARG A 108 14.69 -4.48 -8.28
CA ARG A 108 15.32 -4.57 -9.60
C ARG A 108 14.54 -5.46 -10.56
N ASP A 109 13.82 -6.44 -10.05
CA ASP A 109 12.99 -7.33 -10.86
C ASP A 109 11.79 -6.60 -11.48
N LEU A 110 11.46 -5.41 -10.98
CA LEU A 110 10.42 -4.54 -11.52
C LEU A 110 10.97 -3.55 -12.56
N ALA A 111 12.28 -3.25 -12.56
CA ALA A 111 12.86 -2.11 -13.30
C ALA A 111 12.61 -2.16 -14.83
N GLY A 112 12.38 -3.34 -15.41
CA GLY A 112 12.04 -3.52 -16.83
C GLY A 112 10.53 -3.47 -17.14
N LEU A 113 9.66 -3.52 -16.12
CA LEU A 113 8.19 -3.49 -16.26
C LEU A 113 7.61 -2.09 -16.05
N LEU A 114 8.37 -1.22 -15.37
CA LEU A 114 7.94 0.12 -14.98
C LEU A 114 8.04 1.09 -16.17
N VAL A 115 6.97 1.22 -16.95
CA VAL A 115 6.84 2.32 -17.93
C VAL A 115 6.31 3.56 -17.22
N ILE A 116 7.17 4.55 -17.00
CA ILE A 116 6.80 5.85 -16.43
C ILE A 116 5.95 6.61 -17.46
N SER A 117 4.63 6.44 -17.38
CA SER A 117 3.70 7.31 -18.10
C SER A 117 3.64 8.69 -17.43
N LYS A 118 3.78 9.75 -18.22
CA LYS A 118 3.59 11.13 -17.76
C LYS A 118 2.09 11.35 -17.49
N LEU A 119 1.76 11.40 -16.21
CA LEU A 119 0.46 11.77 -15.61
C LEU A 119 -0.55 10.62 -15.43
N PRO A 120 -1.37 10.66 -14.35
CA PRO A 120 -2.21 9.53 -13.98
C PRO A 120 -3.51 9.53 -14.78
N ASP A 121 -3.55 8.61 -15.73
CA ASP A 121 -4.75 8.06 -16.35
C ASP A 121 -5.76 7.63 -15.26
N LYS A 122 -7.06 7.66 -15.57
CA LYS A 122 -8.16 7.14 -14.74
C LYS A 122 -7.85 5.74 -14.19
N ARG A 123 -7.12 4.92 -14.98
CA ARG A 123 -6.61 3.60 -14.57
C ARG A 123 -5.71 3.65 -13.32
N ALA A 124 -4.70 4.52 -13.31
CA ALA A 124 -3.79 4.67 -12.18
C ALA A 124 -4.51 5.16 -10.92
N ARG A 125 -5.48 6.07 -11.09
CA ARG A 125 -6.32 6.56 -9.96
C ARG A 125 -7.16 5.45 -9.36
N ARG A 126 -7.77 4.61 -10.20
CA ARG A 126 -8.59 3.48 -9.75
C ARG A 126 -7.76 2.45 -8.98
N LEU A 127 -6.55 2.16 -9.46
CA LEU A 127 -5.59 1.30 -8.75
C LEU A 127 -5.17 1.90 -7.40
N LEU A 128 -4.84 3.20 -7.36
CA LEU A 128 -4.43 3.86 -6.13
C LEU A 128 -5.56 3.93 -5.09
N HIS A 129 -6.77 4.26 -5.52
CA HIS A 129 -7.97 4.19 -4.68
C HIS A 129 -8.15 2.78 -4.10
N THR A 130 -8.05 1.75 -4.94
CA THR A 130 -8.20 0.35 -4.51
C THR A 130 -7.15 -0.03 -3.47
N ALA A 131 -5.89 0.36 -3.67
CA ALA A 131 -4.84 0.12 -2.69
C ALA A 131 -5.15 0.82 -1.35
N PHE A 132 -5.53 2.09 -1.36
CA PHE A 132 -5.80 2.83 -0.12
C PHE A 132 -7.01 2.29 0.62
N THR A 133 -8.08 1.93 -0.09
CA THR A 133 -9.25 1.29 0.50
C THR A 133 -8.89 -0.05 1.12
N TRP A 134 -8.10 -0.89 0.45
CA TRP A 134 -7.64 -2.16 1.02
C TRP A 134 -6.81 -1.97 2.29
N ILE A 135 -5.90 -0.99 2.33
CA ILE A 135 -5.12 -0.70 3.54
C ILE A 135 -6.04 -0.23 4.67
N ALA A 136 -7.02 0.63 4.36
CA ALA A 136 -8.00 1.09 5.33
C ALA A 136 -8.81 -0.08 5.92
N ASP A 137 -9.30 -0.98 5.07
CA ASP A 137 -10.09 -2.15 5.50
C ASP A 137 -9.25 -3.13 6.34
N TYR A 138 -7.97 -3.31 6.01
CA TYR A 138 -7.04 -4.08 6.83
C TYR A 138 -6.86 -3.47 8.22
N GLU A 139 -6.63 -2.16 8.31
CA GLU A 139 -6.44 -1.48 9.60
C GLU A 139 -7.73 -1.41 10.42
N SER A 140 -8.89 -1.27 9.77
CA SER A 140 -10.19 -1.43 10.44
C SER A 140 -10.34 -2.83 11.02
N TRP A 141 -10.03 -3.88 10.27
CA TRP A 141 -10.09 -5.25 10.76
C TRP A 141 -9.15 -5.50 11.95
N ILE A 142 -7.94 -4.91 11.94
CA ILE A 142 -7.02 -4.95 13.08
C ILE A 142 -7.65 -4.29 14.31
N ALA A 143 -8.22 -3.09 14.15
CA ALA A 143 -8.85 -2.36 15.23
C ALA A 143 -10.07 -3.12 15.80
N ASP A 144 -10.90 -3.72 14.94
CA ASP A 144 -12.06 -4.50 15.35
C ASP A 144 -11.65 -5.75 16.13
N ARG A 145 -10.55 -6.39 15.74
CA ARG A 145 -10.10 -7.66 16.33
C ARG A 145 -9.29 -7.51 17.60
N PHE A 146 -8.46 -6.47 17.70
CA PHE A 146 -7.50 -6.31 18.80
C PHE A 146 -7.71 -5.03 19.62
N GLY A 147 -8.66 -4.18 19.22
CA GLY A 147 -8.79 -2.83 19.74
C GLY A 147 -7.61 -1.94 19.37
N CYS A 148 -7.63 -0.70 19.84
CA CYS A 148 -6.60 0.29 19.53
C CYS A 148 -5.24 0.01 20.20
N SER A 149 -5.22 -0.80 21.27
CA SER A 149 -4.02 -1.02 22.10
C SER A 149 -2.90 -1.72 21.33
N TYR A 150 -3.23 -2.72 20.50
CA TYR A 150 -2.26 -3.45 19.69
C TYR A 150 -1.47 -2.52 18.76
N ARG A 151 -2.19 -1.68 18.02
CA ARG A 151 -1.57 -0.75 17.08
C ARG A 151 -0.84 0.36 17.84
N ALA A 152 -1.37 0.84 18.98
CA ALA A 152 -0.67 1.81 19.83
C ALA A 152 0.69 1.29 20.32
N LEU A 153 0.77 0.04 20.78
CA LEU A 153 2.03 -0.61 21.17
C LEU A 153 2.98 -0.77 19.98
N THR A 154 2.44 -1.18 18.83
CA THR A 154 3.21 -1.30 17.58
C THR A 154 3.85 0.04 17.19
N LEU A 155 3.11 1.13 17.29
CA LEU A 155 3.59 2.48 16.95
C LEU A 155 4.53 3.05 18.02
N ALA A 156 4.35 2.71 19.29
CA ALA A 156 5.27 3.11 20.35
C ALA A 156 6.69 2.54 20.11
N ALA A 157 6.78 1.32 19.56
CA ALA A 157 8.04 0.69 19.19
C ALA A 157 8.64 1.20 17.86
N TYR A 158 8.01 2.18 17.18
CA TYR A 158 8.45 2.59 15.85
C TYR A 158 9.80 3.35 15.88
N PRO A 159 10.89 2.85 15.26
CA PRO A 159 12.22 3.46 15.41
C PRO A 159 12.34 4.87 14.82
N GLN A 160 11.47 5.23 13.87
CA GLN A 160 11.46 6.56 13.26
C GLN A 160 10.48 7.52 13.94
N ARG A 161 9.94 7.15 15.11
CA ARG A 161 8.92 7.94 15.83
C ARG A 161 9.33 9.39 16.07
N GLY A 162 10.59 9.64 16.41
CA GLY A 162 11.11 11.01 16.61
C GLY A 162 11.39 11.80 15.32
N ARG A 163 11.45 11.14 14.15
CA ARG A 163 11.74 11.77 12.85
C ARG A 163 10.47 12.08 12.06
N CYS A 164 9.44 11.27 12.20
CA CYS A 164 8.16 11.47 11.52
C CYS A 164 7.26 12.40 12.33
N LYS A 165 7.28 13.70 12.01
CA LYS A 165 6.50 14.74 12.71
C LYS A 165 4.98 14.54 12.65
N ASN A 166 4.48 13.73 11.73
CA ASN A 166 3.05 13.54 11.44
C ASN A 166 2.62 12.07 11.56
N LEU A 167 3.19 11.32 12.50
CA LEU A 167 2.71 9.96 12.77
C LEU A 167 1.27 10.00 13.26
N LEU A 168 0.42 9.21 12.61
CA LEU A 168 -0.96 9.08 13.05
C LEU A 168 -1.05 8.14 14.24
N THR A 169 -1.99 8.43 15.13
CA THR A 169 -2.35 7.54 16.23
C THR A 169 -3.09 6.31 15.71
N ALA A 170 -3.13 5.25 16.52
CA ALA A 170 -3.74 3.97 16.16
C ALA A 170 -5.17 4.10 15.63
N ASP A 171 -5.98 4.96 16.26
CA ASP A 171 -7.38 5.22 15.92
C ASP A 171 -7.56 6.02 14.60
N ARG A 172 -6.50 6.63 14.08
CA ARG A 172 -6.55 7.50 12.90
C ARG A 172 -6.03 6.87 11.61
N ILE A 173 -5.28 5.76 11.69
CA ILE A 173 -4.65 5.16 10.50
C ILE A 173 -5.68 4.75 9.45
N ALA A 174 -6.67 3.93 9.84
CA ALA A 174 -7.68 3.43 8.92
C ALA A 174 -8.47 4.57 8.26
N LEU A 175 -8.90 5.56 9.05
CA LEU A 175 -9.64 6.72 8.57
C LEU A 175 -8.82 7.57 7.60
N ALA A 176 -7.53 7.82 7.88
CA ALA A 176 -6.69 8.61 6.99
C ALA A 176 -6.49 7.94 5.62
N TRP A 177 -6.31 6.63 5.58
CA TRP A 177 -6.29 5.89 4.31
C TRP A 177 -7.61 6.00 3.56
N ARG A 178 -8.74 5.88 4.26
CA ARG A 178 -10.08 6.03 3.68
C ARG A 178 -10.26 7.44 3.08
N GLU A 179 -9.91 8.49 3.81
CA GLU A 179 -10.01 9.89 3.36
C GLU A 179 -9.12 10.16 2.14
N LEU A 180 -7.89 9.63 2.12
CA LEU A 180 -7.00 9.74 0.96
C LEU A 180 -7.55 8.99 -0.27
N GLY A 181 -8.15 7.82 -0.06
CA GLY A 181 -8.86 7.08 -1.11
C GLY A 181 -10.00 7.91 -1.70
N GLU A 182 -10.88 8.45 -0.85
CA GLU A 182 -12.01 9.27 -1.27
C GLU A 182 -11.59 10.52 -2.05
N LYS A 183 -10.51 11.20 -1.64
CA LYS A 183 -9.94 12.33 -2.40
C LYS A 183 -9.56 11.93 -3.82
N ILE A 184 -8.95 10.75 -4.01
CA ILE A 184 -8.60 10.24 -5.35
C ILE A 184 -9.87 9.96 -6.15
N ARG A 185 -10.87 9.32 -5.53
CA ARG A 185 -12.15 8.98 -6.17
C ARG A 185 -12.88 10.24 -6.65
N LEU A 186 -12.98 11.26 -5.81
CA LEU A 186 -13.67 12.52 -6.13
C LEU A 186 -12.93 13.37 -7.15
N SER A 187 -11.60 13.26 -7.23
CA SER A 187 -10.80 13.94 -8.26
C SER A 187 -11.13 13.52 -9.70
N VAL A 188 -11.84 12.40 -9.88
CA VAL A 188 -12.31 11.88 -11.18
C VAL A 188 -13.49 12.69 -11.71
N PHE A 189 -14.33 13.26 -10.84
CA PHE A 189 -15.55 13.96 -11.23
C PHE A 189 -15.30 15.39 -11.71
N ASN A 190 -14.37 16.12 -11.08
CA ASN A 190 -14.05 17.53 -11.45
C ASN A 190 -13.27 17.70 -12.76
N GLN A 191 -12.95 16.62 -13.49
CA GLN A 191 -12.27 16.68 -14.79
C GLN A 191 -13.17 16.25 -15.97
N LEU A 192 -14.47 15.99 -15.73
CA LEU A 192 -15.46 15.74 -16.78
C LEU A 192 -16.31 16.97 -17.12
N GLU A 193 -16.18 18.07 -16.36
CA GLU A 193 -16.89 19.33 -16.59
C GLU A 193 -16.00 20.45 -17.19
N LYS A 194 -14.83 20.09 -17.74
CA LYS A 194 -13.97 20.99 -18.52
C LYS A 194 -13.51 20.30 -19.79
#